data_AF-A0A2W1BD12-F1
#
_entry.id   AF-A0A2W1BD12-F1
#
_cell.length_a   1.000
_cell.length_b   1.000
_cell.length_c   1.000
_cell.angle_alpha   90.00
_cell.angle_beta   90.00
_cell.angle_gamma   90.00
#
_symmetry.space_group_name_H-M   'P 1'
#
loop_
_entity.id
_entity.type
_entity.pdbx_description
1 polymer ?
#
loop_
_entity_poly.entity_id
_entity_poly.type
_entity_poly.pdbx_seq_one_letter_code
_entity_poly.pdbx_strand_id
1 'polypeptide(L)'
;MVKELEKELLKQRGNGPTYLELVVVVYVLGFIWEETQEIYIEGIRSYLRNMWNFIDFTRNSLYVAVAVLRFAAYIQQTTEIRRDPQTKFIPRENWDAFDPQLIAEGLFAAANIFSALKLVHLFSINPHLGPLQISLGRMVIDIVKFFFIYSLVLFAFACGLNQLLWYFADLEKRKCYVLPGGLPDWDNAGDSCMKWRSFGKSVLFGHQLC
;
A
#
# COMPACT_ATOMS: atom_id res chain seq x y z
N MET A 1 -13.30 29.75 23.42
CA MET A 1 -13.73 29.30 22.08
C MET A 1 -12.58 29.19 21.06
N VAL A 2 -12.05 30.27 20.45
CA VAL A 2 -11.01 30.14 19.39
C VAL A 2 -9.72 29.46 19.89
N LYS A 3 -9.21 29.87 21.06
CA LYS A 3 -7.99 29.29 21.66
C LYS A 3 -8.14 27.84 22.14
N GLU A 4 -9.37 27.40 22.41
CA GLU A 4 -9.64 25.99 22.76
C GLU A 4 -9.73 25.14 21.50
N LEU A 5 -10.33 25.68 20.44
CA LEU A 5 -10.36 25.06 19.11
C LEU A 5 -8.94 24.88 18.55
N GLU A 6 -8.06 25.87 18.73
CA GLU A 6 -6.65 25.78 18.35
C GLU A 6 -5.92 24.67 19.13
N LYS A 7 -6.19 24.52 20.43
CA LYS A 7 -5.60 23.45 21.25
C LYS A 7 -6.11 22.06 20.87
N GLU A 8 -7.39 21.94 20.50
CA GLU A 8 -7.95 20.70 19.95
C GLU A 8 -7.38 20.38 18.56
N LEU A 9 -7.14 21.39 17.71
CA LEU A 9 -6.48 21.22 16.40
C LEU A 9 -5.01 20.80 16.53
N LEU A 10 -4.33 21.24 17.59
CA LEU A 10 -2.96 20.81 17.90
C LEU A 10 -2.91 19.36 18.42
N LYS A 11 -4.03 18.82 18.92
CA LYS A 11 -4.13 17.43 19.36
C LYS A 11 -4.38 16.52 18.15
N GLN A 12 -3.29 16.02 17.55
CA GLN A 12 -3.35 15.15 16.38
C GLN A 12 -3.38 13.65 16.73
N ARG A 13 -3.04 13.28 17.98
CA ARG A 13 -2.89 11.88 18.41
C ARG A 13 -3.89 11.49 19.52
N GLY A 14 -4.38 10.25 19.48
CA GLY A 14 -5.29 9.71 20.51
C GLY A 14 -6.73 10.23 20.41
N ASN A 15 -7.17 10.62 19.21
CA ASN A 15 -8.58 10.92 18.97
C ASN A 15 -9.35 9.60 18.89
N GLY A 16 -10.52 9.55 19.55
CA GLY A 16 -11.39 8.38 19.51
C GLY A 16 -11.97 8.15 18.11
N PRO A 17 -12.56 6.97 17.87
CA PRO A 17 -13.21 6.69 16.60
C PRO A 17 -14.29 7.73 16.32
N THR A 18 -14.31 8.25 15.11
CA THR A 18 -15.33 9.21 14.70
C THR A 18 -16.69 8.52 14.54
N TYR A 19 -17.78 9.28 14.62
CA TYR A 19 -19.12 8.74 14.34
C TYR A 19 -19.22 8.09 12.95
N LEU A 20 -18.52 8.67 11.95
CA LEU A 20 -18.46 8.11 10.61
C LEU A 20 -17.75 6.75 10.59
N GLU A 21 -16.64 6.60 11.31
CA GLU A 21 -15.94 5.32 11.42
C GLU A 21 -16.81 4.26 12.07
N LEU A 22 -17.60 4.60 13.09
CA LEU A 22 -18.55 3.67 13.72
C LEU A 22 -19.64 3.20 12.73
N VAL A 23 -20.19 4.11 11.93
CA VAL A 23 -21.16 3.76 10.88
C VAL A 23 -20.54 2.82 9.85
N VAL A 24 -19.29 3.09 9.44
CA VAL A 24 -18.55 2.23 8.50
C VAL A 24 -18.30 0.85 9.09
N VAL A 25 -17.96 0.74 10.38
CA VAL A 25 -17.78 -0.56 11.03
C VAL A 25 -19.07 -1.38 11.01
N VAL A 26 -20.21 -0.77 11.33
CA VAL A 26 -21.52 -1.45 11.26
C VAL A 26 -21.83 -1.90 9.82
N TYR A 27 -21.57 -1.03 8.84
CA TYR A 27 -21.75 -1.35 7.42
C TYR A 27 -20.90 -2.55 6.99
N VAL A 28 -19.61 -2.57 7.35
CA VAL A 28 -18.68 -3.65 7.03
C VAL A 28 -19.09 -4.97 7.69
N LEU A 29 -19.57 -4.94 8.93
CA LEU A 29 -20.06 -6.16 9.61
C LEU A 29 -21.23 -6.80 8.86
N GLY A 30 -22.12 -5.99 8.29
CA GLY A 30 -23.20 -6.47 7.43
C GLY A 30 -22.68 -7.24 6.20
N PHE A 31 -21.68 -6.69 5.50
CA PHE A 31 -21.05 -7.36 4.36
C PHE A 31 -20.28 -8.63 4.74
N ILE A 32 -19.59 -8.63 5.89
CA ILE A 32 -18.90 -9.83 6.36
C ILE A 32 -19.91 -10.93 6.65
N TRP A 33 -21.05 -10.59 7.25
CA TRP A 33 -22.12 -11.55 7.53
C TRP A 33 -22.71 -12.13 6.24
N GLU A 34 -23.05 -11.28 5.27
CA GLU A 34 -23.56 -11.68 3.95
C GLU A 34 -22.62 -12.68 3.26
N GLU A 35 -21.33 -12.33 3.14
CA GLU A 35 -20.33 -13.19 2.49
C GLU A 35 -20.09 -14.49 3.28
N THR A 36 -20.16 -14.45 4.61
CA THR A 36 -20.02 -15.67 5.44
C THR A 36 -21.16 -16.64 5.16
N GLN A 37 -22.38 -16.14 4.96
CA GLN A 37 -23.53 -16.97 4.59
C GLN A 37 -23.35 -17.57 3.18
N GLU A 38 -22.89 -16.78 2.21
CA GLU A 38 -22.61 -17.27 0.85
C GLU A 38 -21.55 -18.38 0.85
N ILE A 39 -20.44 -18.18 1.57
CA ILE A 39 -19.38 -19.19 1.72
C ILE A 39 -19.91 -20.47 2.37
N TYR A 40 -20.81 -20.34 3.35
CA TYR A 40 -21.40 -21.50 4.03
C TYR A 40 -22.32 -22.31 3.11
N ILE A 41 -23.09 -21.65 2.25
CA ILE A 41 -24.05 -22.30 1.34
C ILE A 41 -23.33 -22.91 0.12
N GLU A 42 -22.45 -22.15 -0.55
CA GLU A 42 -21.79 -22.59 -1.78
C GLU A 42 -20.56 -23.47 -1.54
N GLY A 43 -19.95 -23.34 -0.36
CA GLY A 43 -18.69 -23.98 0.00
C GLY A 43 -17.46 -23.22 -0.53
N ILE A 44 -16.42 -23.16 0.30
CA ILE A 44 -15.24 -22.30 0.09
C ILE A 44 -14.48 -22.54 -1.22
N ARG A 45 -14.48 -23.77 -1.72
CA ARG A 45 -13.75 -24.14 -2.96
C ARG A 45 -14.46 -23.64 -4.23
N SER A 46 -15.80 -23.60 -4.22
CA SER A 46 -16.57 -23.06 -5.34
C SER A 46 -16.51 -21.53 -5.32
N TYR A 47 -16.65 -20.95 -4.13
CA TYR A 47 -16.59 -19.51 -3.89
C TYR A 47 -15.27 -18.89 -4.39
N LEU A 48 -14.11 -19.45 -4.00
CA LEU A 48 -12.80 -18.90 -4.40
C LEU A 48 -12.47 -19.07 -5.89
N ARG A 49 -13.22 -19.89 -6.64
CA ARG A 49 -13.02 -20.02 -8.09
C ARG A 49 -13.62 -18.82 -8.85
N ASN A 50 -14.57 -18.11 -8.24
CA ASN A 50 -15.12 -16.90 -8.82
C ASN A 50 -14.19 -15.70 -8.51
N MET A 51 -13.65 -15.07 -9.57
CA MET A 51 -12.75 -13.92 -9.42
C MET A 51 -13.42 -12.73 -8.72
N TRP A 52 -14.74 -12.59 -8.84
CA TRP A 52 -15.48 -11.49 -8.19
C TRP A 52 -15.60 -11.70 -6.69
N ASN A 53 -15.91 -12.92 -6.26
CA ASN A 53 -15.96 -13.30 -4.84
C ASN A 53 -14.57 -13.13 -4.19
N PHE A 54 -13.49 -13.34 -4.94
CA PHE A 54 -12.14 -13.03 -4.45
C PHE A 54 -11.94 -11.52 -4.20
N ILE A 55 -12.48 -10.65 -5.06
CA ILE A 55 -12.43 -9.18 -4.86
C ILE A 55 -13.23 -8.79 -3.61
N ASP A 56 -14.41 -9.37 -3.41
CA ASP A 56 -15.26 -9.10 -2.26
C ASP A 56 -14.63 -9.58 -0.93
N PHE A 57 -14.03 -10.78 -0.95
CA PHE A 57 -13.23 -11.28 0.17
C PHE A 57 -12.04 -10.38 0.47
N THR A 58 -11.31 -9.95 -0.56
CA THR A 58 -10.15 -9.04 -0.41
C THR A 58 -10.58 -7.71 0.21
N ARG A 59 -11.65 -7.09 -0.31
CA ARG A 59 -12.23 -5.86 0.24
C ARG A 59 -12.57 -6.00 1.72
N ASN A 60 -13.29 -7.07 2.10
CA ASN A 60 -13.69 -7.30 3.48
C ASN A 60 -12.48 -7.55 4.38
N SER A 61 -11.49 -8.32 3.92
CA SER A 61 -10.25 -8.55 4.66
C SER A 61 -9.46 -7.27 4.92
N LEU A 62 -9.43 -6.34 3.94
CA LEU A 62 -8.80 -5.03 4.10
C LEU A 62 -9.54 -4.18 5.14
N TYR A 63 -10.88 -4.16 5.14
CA TYR A 63 -11.63 -3.43 6.16
C TYR A 63 -11.41 -4.01 7.57
N VAL A 64 -11.32 -5.33 7.72
CA VAL A 64 -10.96 -5.97 8.99
C VAL A 64 -9.54 -5.57 9.42
N ALA A 65 -8.57 -5.59 8.49
CA ALA A 65 -7.21 -5.17 8.77
C ALA A 65 -7.13 -3.71 9.23
N VAL A 66 -7.91 -2.81 8.60
CA VAL A 66 -8.03 -1.41 9.02
C VAL A 66 -8.59 -1.31 10.45
N ALA A 67 -9.66 -2.04 10.76
CA ALA A 67 -10.26 -2.03 12.10
C ALA A 67 -9.25 -2.50 13.16
N VAL A 68 -8.51 -3.58 12.88
CA VAL A 68 -7.45 -4.10 13.77
C VAL A 68 -6.33 -3.10 13.95
N LEU A 69 -5.83 -2.48 12.86
CA LEU A 69 -4.76 -1.49 12.95
C LEU A 69 -5.20 -0.21 13.66
N ARG A 70 -6.45 0.23 13.49
CA ARG A 70 -7.02 1.37 14.23
C ARG A 70 -7.14 1.06 15.72
N PHE A 71 -7.54 -0.16 16.07
CA PHE A 71 -7.58 -0.59 17.46
C PHE A 71 -6.17 -0.66 18.07
N ALA A 72 -5.20 -1.21 17.34
CA ALA A 72 -3.80 -1.25 17.74
C ALA A 72 -3.22 0.17 17.91
N ALA A 73 -3.50 1.07 16.95
CA ALA A 73 -3.12 2.48 17.02
C ALA A 73 -3.73 3.16 18.25
N TYR A 74 -5.00 2.93 18.55
CA TYR A 74 -5.66 3.49 19.72
C TYR A 74 -5.01 3.03 21.03
N ILE A 75 -4.71 1.72 21.16
CA ILE A 75 -3.99 1.18 22.33
C ILE A 75 -2.62 1.82 22.45
N GLN A 76 -1.83 1.81 21.37
CA GLN A 76 -0.47 2.35 21.36
C GLN A 76 -0.46 3.84 21.72
N GLN A 77 -1.30 4.64 21.08
CA GLN A 77 -1.41 6.07 21.35
C GLN A 77 -1.87 6.34 22.79
N THR A 78 -2.81 5.55 23.32
CA THR A 78 -3.25 5.68 24.72
C THR A 78 -2.14 5.34 25.70
N THR A 79 -1.32 4.32 25.42
CA THR A 79 -0.17 3.97 26.25
C THR A 79 0.94 5.01 26.21
N GLU A 80 1.24 5.56 25.03
CA GLU A 80 2.24 6.64 24.88
C GLU A 80 1.80 7.90 25.62
N ILE A 81 0.53 8.29 25.47
CA ILE A 81 -0.07 9.44 26.16
C ILE A 81 -0.04 9.29 27.68
N ARG A 82 -0.20 8.06 28.19
CA ARG A 82 -0.12 7.78 29.64
C ARG A 82 1.31 7.92 30.17
N ARG A 83 2.32 7.64 29.35
CA ARG A 83 3.73 7.78 29.72
C ARG A 83 4.20 9.22 29.60
N ASP A 84 3.88 9.88 28.49
CA ASP A 84 4.21 11.28 28.25
C ASP A 84 3.00 12.05 27.66
N PRO A 85 2.42 13.01 28.41
CA PRO A 85 1.32 13.84 27.93
C PRO A 85 1.68 14.71 26.72
N GLN A 86 2.97 15.02 26.48
CA GLN A 86 3.42 15.87 25.37
C GLN A 86 3.29 15.19 24.01
N THR A 87 3.26 13.86 23.97
CA THR A 87 3.11 13.06 22.74
C THR A 87 1.80 13.33 22.00
N LYS A 88 0.80 13.95 22.65
CA LYS A 88 -0.47 14.36 22.03
C LYS A 88 -0.31 15.43 20.94
N PHE A 89 0.70 16.28 21.07
CA PHE A 89 0.88 17.49 20.25
C PHE A 89 1.94 17.33 19.16
N ILE A 90 2.45 16.11 18.95
CA ILE A 90 3.44 15.85 17.91
C ILE A 90 2.79 16.02 16.53
N PRO A 91 3.32 16.90 15.66
CA PRO A 91 2.78 17.12 14.34
C PRO A 91 2.98 15.89 13.45
N ARG A 92 2.03 15.66 12.53
CA ARG A 92 1.97 14.51 11.62
C ARG A 92 3.24 14.29 10.79
N GLU A 93 3.97 15.34 10.46
CA GLU A 93 5.24 15.28 9.72
C GLU A 93 6.35 14.53 10.47
N ASN A 94 6.28 14.52 11.81
CA ASN A 94 7.26 13.88 12.68
C ASN A 94 6.79 12.50 13.16
N TRP A 95 5.74 11.94 12.57
CA TRP A 95 5.28 10.61 12.90
C TRP A 95 6.21 9.57 12.28
N ASP A 96 6.35 8.43 12.97
CA ASP A 96 7.14 7.34 12.44
C ASP A 96 6.51 6.79 11.15
N ALA A 97 7.35 6.41 10.19
CA ALA A 97 6.90 5.94 8.88
C ALA A 97 6.02 4.67 8.97
N PHE A 98 6.18 3.89 10.03
CA PHE A 98 5.45 2.66 10.29
C PHE A 98 4.41 2.79 11.41
N ASP A 99 3.99 4.01 11.76
CA ASP A 99 2.92 4.19 12.74
C ASP A 99 1.62 3.51 12.23
N PRO A 100 1.00 2.61 13.02
CA PRO A 100 -0.18 1.85 12.60
C PRO A 100 -1.34 2.71 12.11
N GLN A 101 -1.44 3.96 12.57
CA GLN A 101 -2.47 4.89 12.12
C GLN A 101 -2.30 5.28 10.64
N LEU A 102 -1.07 5.56 10.18
CA LEU A 102 -0.84 5.88 8.76
C LEU A 102 -1.09 4.66 7.87
N ILE A 103 -0.65 3.48 8.32
CA ILE A 103 -0.86 2.23 7.60
C ILE A 103 -2.37 1.94 7.48
N ALA A 104 -3.13 2.15 8.56
CA ALA A 104 -4.59 2.00 8.55
C ALA A 104 -5.27 2.98 7.58
N GLU A 105 -4.82 4.23 7.49
CA GLU A 105 -5.35 5.20 6.51
C GLU A 105 -5.07 4.78 5.06
N GLY A 106 -3.87 4.27 4.77
CA GLY A 106 -3.52 3.74 3.45
C GLY A 106 -4.35 2.52 3.07
N LEU A 107 -4.50 1.56 3.99
CA LEU A 107 -5.33 0.37 3.78
C LEU A 107 -6.82 0.73 3.65
N PHE A 108 -7.30 1.75 4.37
CA PHE A 108 -8.67 2.23 4.23
C PHE A 108 -8.93 2.82 2.84
N ALA A 109 -7.99 3.59 2.31
CA ALA A 109 -8.08 4.09 0.94
C ALA A 109 -8.11 2.93 -0.08
N ALA A 110 -7.23 1.93 0.10
CA ALA A 110 -7.25 0.73 -0.75
C ALA A 110 -8.58 -0.03 -0.66
N ALA A 111 -9.13 -0.21 0.55
CA ALA A 111 -10.43 -0.86 0.75
C ALA A 111 -11.57 -0.11 0.04
N ASN A 112 -11.55 1.22 0.05
CA ASN A 112 -12.54 2.04 -0.67
C ASN A 112 -12.42 1.91 -2.19
N ILE A 113 -11.21 1.76 -2.74
CA ILE A 113 -11.02 1.45 -4.17
C ILE A 113 -11.65 0.11 -4.51
N PHE A 114 -11.39 -0.93 -3.72
CA PHE A 114 -12.02 -2.24 -3.92
C PHE A 114 -13.55 -2.19 -3.73
N SER A 115 -14.05 -1.37 -2.81
CA SER A 115 -15.48 -1.13 -2.66
C SER A 115 -16.10 -0.48 -3.89
N ALA A 116 -15.40 0.46 -4.54
CA ALA A 116 -15.85 1.05 -5.80
C ALA A 116 -15.79 0.05 -6.97
N LEU A 117 -14.80 -0.86 -7.00
CA LEU A 117 -14.71 -1.91 -8.01
C LEU A 117 -15.92 -2.87 -7.98
N LYS A 118 -16.57 -3.06 -6.82
CA LYS A 118 -17.81 -3.83 -6.72
C LYS A 118 -18.95 -3.25 -7.59
N LEU A 119 -18.94 -1.95 -7.87
CA LEU A 119 -19.93 -1.33 -8.77
C LEU A 119 -19.81 -1.83 -10.22
N VAL A 120 -18.61 -2.21 -10.65
CA VAL A 120 -18.40 -2.82 -11.97
C VAL A 120 -19.11 -4.17 -12.07
N HIS A 121 -19.16 -4.92 -10.95
CA HIS A 121 -19.91 -6.18 -10.90
C HIS A 121 -21.41 -5.96 -11.04
N LEU A 122 -21.96 -4.85 -10.54
CA LEU A 122 -23.38 -4.52 -10.66
C LEU A 122 -23.83 -4.27 -12.10
N PHE A 123 -22.93 -3.83 -12.98
CA PHE A 123 -23.23 -3.67 -14.41
C PHE A 123 -23.56 -4.99 -15.11
N SER A 124 -23.23 -6.14 -14.50
CA SER A 124 -23.56 -7.46 -15.02
C SER A 124 -25.06 -7.72 -15.06
N ILE A 125 -25.82 -7.03 -14.22
CA ILE A 125 -27.28 -7.15 -14.12
C ILE A 125 -27.98 -6.48 -15.31
N ASN A 126 -27.33 -5.48 -15.93
CA ASN A 126 -27.93 -4.79 -17.07
C ASN A 126 -27.86 -5.67 -18.34
N PRO A 127 -28.99 -5.91 -19.04
CA PRO A 127 -29.03 -6.81 -20.19
C PRO A 127 -28.15 -6.37 -21.37
N HIS A 128 -27.81 -5.09 -21.47
CA HIS A 128 -26.93 -4.56 -22.52
C HIS A 128 -25.47 -4.48 -22.09
N LEU A 129 -25.18 -4.18 -20.82
CA LEU A 129 -23.80 -4.00 -20.33
C LEU A 129 -23.17 -5.31 -19.83
N GLY A 130 -23.97 -6.30 -19.43
CA GLY A 130 -23.49 -7.60 -18.97
C GLY A 130 -22.61 -8.33 -19.99
N PRO A 131 -23.04 -8.50 -21.26
CA PRO A 131 -22.21 -9.13 -22.30
C PRO A 131 -20.87 -8.40 -22.52
N LEU A 132 -20.87 -7.06 -22.39
CA LEU A 132 -19.67 -6.25 -22.53
C LEU A 132 -18.70 -6.49 -21.36
N GLN A 133 -19.20 -6.53 -20.12
CA GLN A 133 -18.39 -6.83 -18.93
C GLN A 133 -17.78 -8.24 -19.01
N ILE A 134 -18.56 -9.25 -19.42
CA ILE A 134 -18.05 -10.62 -19.56
C ILE A 134 -16.95 -10.69 -20.61
N SER A 135 -17.10 -9.94 -21.72
CA SER A 135 -16.07 -9.85 -22.76
C SER A 135 -14.79 -9.20 -22.23
N LEU A 136 -14.92 -8.11 -21.46
CA LEU A 136 -13.79 -7.44 -20.81
C LEU A 136 -13.06 -8.36 -19.83
N GLY A 137 -13.81 -9.11 -19.00
CA GLY A 137 -13.22 -10.05 -18.03
C GLY A 137 -12.34 -11.11 -18.69
N ARG A 138 -12.76 -11.65 -19.85
CA ARG A 138 -11.95 -12.63 -20.61
C ARG A 138 -10.70 -11.99 -21.21
N MET A 139 -10.80 -10.76 -21.74
CA MET A 139 -9.65 -10.03 -22.27
C MET A 139 -8.61 -9.74 -21.19
N VAL A 140 -9.04 -9.40 -19.96
CA VAL A 140 -8.13 -9.16 -18.83
C VAL A 140 -7.29 -10.41 -18.53
N ILE A 141 -7.88 -11.61 -18.60
CA ILE A 141 -7.14 -12.86 -18.38
C ILE A 141 -6.03 -13.01 -19.44
N ASP A 142 -6.30 -12.66 -20.69
CA ASP A 142 -5.29 -12.73 -21.76
C ASP A 142 -4.20 -11.64 -21.59
N ILE A 143 -4.57 -10.44 -21.11
CA ILE A 143 -3.62 -9.39 -20.74
C ILE A 143 -2.69 -9.87 -19.61
N VAL A 144 -3.22 -10.51 -18.56
CA VAL A 144 -2.40 -11.01 -17.44
C VAL A 144 -1.41 -12.08 -17.92
N LYS A 145 -1.84 -12.98 -18.83
CA LYS A 145 -0.92 -13.95 -19.45
C LYS A 145 0.21 -13.26 -20.22
N PHE A 146 -0.11 -12.23 -21.00
CA PHE A 146 0.90 -11.47 -21.73
C PHE A 146 1.84 -10.70 -20.78
N PHE A 147 1.29 -10.10 -19.73
CA PHE A 147 2.05 -9.39 -18.70
C PHE A 147 3.05 -10.29 -17.99
N PHE A 148 2.74 -11.57 -17.78
CA PHE A 148 3.68 -12.54 -17.20
C PHE A 148 4.92 -12.74 -18.10
N ILE A 149 4.72 -12.99 -19.40
CA ILE A 149 5.83 -13.12 -20.36
C ILE A 149 6.63 -11.82 -20.43
N TYR A 150 5.94 -10.68 -20.49
CA TYR A 150 6.57 -9.36 -20.52
C TYR A 150 7.43 -9.12 -19.27
N SER A 151 6.95 -9.50 -18.09
CA SER A 151 7.69 -9.36 -16.82
C SER A 151 8.94 -10.24 -16.79
N LEU A 152 8.87 -11.47 -17.33
CA LEU A 152 10.04 -12.35 -17.45
C LEU A 152 11.11 -11.76 -18.37
N VAL A 153 10.68 -11.17 -19.50
CA VAL A 153 11.59 -10.49 -20.43
C VAL A 153 12.22 -9.27 -19.76
N LEU A 154 11.43 -8.43 -19.09
CA LEU A 154 11.96 -7.28 -18.33
C LEU A 154 12.94 -7.70 -17.24
N PHE A 155 12.64 -8.77 -16.51
CA PHE A 155 13.53 -9.30 -15.49
C PHE A 155 14.85 -9.81 -16.07
N ALA A 156 14.80 -10.55 -17.19
CA ALA A 156 16.01 -11.01 -17.88
C ALA A 156 16.88 -9.84 -18.38
N PHE A 157 16.26 -8.80 -18.96
CA PHE A 157 16.97 -7.58 -19.33
C PHE A 157 17.52 -6.83 -18.11
N ALA A 158 16.76 -6.76 -17.02
CA ALA A 158 17.21 -6.12 -15.78
C ALA A 158 18.44 -6.83 -15.22
N CYS A 159 18.46 -8.16 -15.15
CA CYS A 159 19.65 -8.91 -14.73
C CYS A 159 20.83 -8.74 -15.71
N GLY A 160 20.59 -8.79 -17.02
CA GLY A 160 21.64 -8.61 -18.03
C GLY A 160 22.29 -7.22 -17.98
N LEU A 161 21.49 -6.16 -17.83
CA LEU A 161 21.97 -4.80 -17.64
C LEU A 161 22.67 -4.62 -16.29
N ASN A 162 22.13 -5.24 -15.24
CA ASN A 162 22.77 -5.23 -13.92
C ASN A 162 24.18 -5.82 -13.99
N GLN A 163 24.34 -6.98 -14.62
CA GLN A 163 25.65 -7.63 -14.78
C GLN A 163 26.64 -6.76 -15.58
N LEU A 164 26.17 -6.08 -16.62
CA LEU A 164 27.01 -5.25 -17.47
C LEU A 164 27.41 -3.92 -16.80
N LEU A 165 26.49 -3.30 -16.05
CA LEU A 165 26.68 -1.96 -15.48
C LEU A 165 27.16 -1.98 -14.03
N TRP A 166 27.08 -3.10 -13.31
CA TRP A 166 27.49 -3.20 -11.91
C TRP A 166 28.93 -2.75 -11.68
N TYR A 167 29.86 -3.20 -12.51
CA TYR A 167 31.27 -2.83 -12.39
C TYR A 167 31.49 -1.31 -12.56
N PHE A 168 30.82 -0.71 -13.55
CA PHE A 168 30.92 0.74 -13.78
C PHE A 168 30.25 1.55 -12.67
N ALA A 169 29.13 1.06 -12.13
CA ALA A 169 28.46 1.69 -11.01
C ALA A 169 29.35 1.67 -9.75
N ASP A 170 30.07 0.57 -9.47
CA ASP A 170 31.03 0.54 -8.35
C ASP A 170 32.22 1.49 -8.55
N LEU A 171 32.73 1.61 -9.78
CA LEU A 171 33.76 2.60 -10.11
C LEU A 171 33.29 4.04 -9.89
N GLU A 172 32.10 4.40 -10.37
CA GLU A 172 31.53 5.75 -10.17
C GLU A 172 31.21 6.01 -8.69
N LYS A 173 30.79 4.99 -7.93
CA LYS A 173 30.66 5.07 -6.47
C LYS A 173 32.00 5.43 -5.82
N ARG A 174 33.08 4.72 -6.15
CA ARG A 174 34.42 5.00 -5.59
C ARG A 174 34.91 6.40 -5.92
N LYS A 175 34.63 6.91 -7.12
CA LYS A 175 34.95 8.30 -7.50
C LYS A 175 34.12 9.33 -6.75
N CYS A 176 32.87 9.01 -6.42
CA CYS A 176 32.01 9.90 -5.65
C CYS A 176 32.41 9.94 -4.16
N TYR A 177 32.70 8.79 -3.54
CA TYR A 177 32.99 8.69 -2.10
C TYR A 177 34.51 8.76 -1.80
N VAL A 178 35.13 9.89 -2.13
CA VAL A 178 36.58 10.10 -1.95
C VAL A 178 36.95 10.88 -0.68
N LEU A 179 36.00 11.57 -0.03
CA LEU A 179 36.28 12.35 1.17
C LEU A 179 36.57 11.45 2.38
N PRO A 180 37.47 11.87 3.29
CA PRO A 180 37.70 11.19 4.55
C PRO A 180 36.39 11.12 5.36
N GLY A 181 36.01 9.93 5.80
CA GLY A 181 34.72 9.67 6.46
C GLY A 181 33.65 9.04 5.56
N GLY A 182 33.96 8.72 4.29
CA GLY A 182 33.01 8.06 3.39
C GLY A 182 31.88 9.00 2.95
N LEU A 183 32.18 10.30 2.84
CA LEU A 183 31.26 11.33 2.37
C LEU A 183 31.38 11.49 0.84
N PRO A 184 30.28 11.84 0.15
CA PRO A 184 30.30 12.11 -1.30
C PRO A 184 30.93 13.48 -1.62
N ASP A 185 31.80 13.55 -2.62
CA ASP A 185 32.43 14.77 -3.16
C ASP A 185 31.57 15.39 -4.27
N TRP A 186 30.66 16.29 -3.92
CA TRP A 186 29.81 16.97 -4.89
C TRP A 186 30.51 18.10 -5.64
N ASP A 187 31.57 18.66 -5.05
CA ASP A 187 32.24 19.85 -5.59
C ASP A 187 33.20 19.48 -6.72
N ASN A 188 33.97 18.38 -6.56
CA ASN A 188 34.93 17.94 -7.57
C ASN A 188 34.45 16.74 -8.40
N ALA A 189 33.59 15.87 -7.85
CA ALA A 189 33.11 14.65 -8.49
C ALA A 189 31.58 14.60 -8.66
N GLY A 190 30.94 15.77 -8.79
CA GLY A 190 29.48 15.91 -8.90
C GLY A 190 28.85 15.06 -10.00
N ASP A 191 29.48 14.95 -11.18
CA ASP A 191 28.99 14.12 -12.29
C ASP A 191 28.94 12.62 -11.94
N SER A 192 29.98 12.13 -11.25
CA SER A 192 30.04 10.74 -10.78
C SER A 192 29.03 10.47 -9.68
N CYS A 193 28.82 11.42 -8.76
CA CYS A 193 27.80 11.33 -7.73
C CYS A 193 26.37 11.35 -8.29
N MET A 194 26.10 12.15 -9.32
CA MET A 194 24.81 12.16 -10.02
C MET A 194 24.54 10.83 -10.73
N LYS A 195 25.53 10.28 -11.45
CA LYS A 195 25.43 8.97 -12.11
C LYS A 195 25.18 7.84 -11.09
N TRP A 196 25.91 7.86 -9.96
CA TRP A 196 25.70 6.92 -8.87
C TRP A 196 24.29 7.01 -8.27
N ARG A 197 23.76 8.23 -8.08
CA ARG A 197 22.42 8.44 -7.50
C ARG A 197 21.30 7.90 -8.40
N SER A 198 21.42 8.06 -9.72
CA SER A 198 20.41 7.61 -10.68
C SER A 198 20.47 6.10 -10.97
N PHE A 199 21.67 5.53 -11.12
CA PHE A 199 21.84 4.13 -11.56
C PHE A 199 22.30 3.19 -10.45
N GLY A 200 23.12 3.67 -9.52
CA GLY A 200 23.79 2.84 -8.50
C GLY A 200 22.85 2.16 -7.51
N LYS A 201 21.73 2.82 -7.17
CA LYS A 201 20.72 2.24 -6.25
C LYS A 201 19.96 1.07 -6.88
N SER A 202 19.62 1.15 -8.16
CA SER A 202 18.90 0.09 -8.87
C SER A 202 19.77 -1.14 -9.11
N VAL A 203 21.07 -0.92 -9.34
CA VAL A 203 22.07 -1.97 -9.60
C VAL A 203 22.45 -2.72 -8.32
N LEU A 204 22.61 -2.03 -7.20
CA LEU A 204 22.88 -2.69 -5.90
C LEU A 204 21.73 -3.61 -5.46
N PHE A 205 20.49 -3.18 -5.68
CA PHE A 205 19.32 -4.02 -5.43
C PHE A 205 19.28 -5.23 -6.38
N GLY A 206 19.65 -5.03 -7.64
CA GLY A 206 19.80 -6.08 -8.64
C GLY A 206 20.84 -7.15 -8.29
N HIS A 207 21.97 -6.79 -7.69
CA HIS A 207 23.06 -7.74 -7.32
C HIS A 207 22.68 -8.68 -6.15
N GLN A 208 21.59 -8.43 -5.44
CA GLN A 208 21.08 -9.37 -4.42
C GLN A 208 19.99 -10.30 -4.94
N LEU A 209 19.46 -10.01 -6.13
CA LEU A 209 18.33 -10.72 -6.76
C LEU A 209 18.76 -11.52 -8.00
N CYS A 210 19.76 -11.02 -8.71
CA CYS A 210 20.60 -11.72 -9.68
C CYS A 210 22.00 -11.86 -9.04
#